data_AF-A0A1G6ID61-F1
#
_entry.id   AF-A0A1G6ID61-F1
#
_cell.length_a   1.000
_cell.length_b   1.000
_cell.length_c   1.000
_cell.angle_alpha   90.00
_cell.angle_beta   90.00
_cell.angle_gamma   90.00
#
_symmetry.space_group_name_H-M   'P 1'
#
loop_
_entity.id
_entity.type
_entity.pdbx_description
1 polymer ?
#
loop_
_entity_poly.entity_id
_entity_poly.type
_entity_poly.pdbx_seq_one_letter_code
_entity_poly.pdbx_strand_id
1 'polypeptide(L)'
;MRNRWAHLKLTRAWWLFSELHGRVDLWNATSAFRAPLRLAANRTTLEFLVPSQIHVPLDEWALLAGDAVHNARSALDALVWGFATANGREPGTPHRVSFPVTANRTAWRSAAKALDSVPAEVLERIEAVQPWNDNLPSDHASWLEVATRLDNDDKHRGAMVAMPVQESFDLDGMSVRLGEPTELGAFMHIFENGLDGSTTPGTPFARFSFGAVILEGSVLPETAVLPLAPGMTFRGSPVATMSLQQEMLSALTGICEWVETGEEPTSATILPESYDPDPSNFDSTPAEGTTSE
;
A
#
# COMPACT_ATOMS: atom_id res chain seq x y z
N MET A 1 -21.49 23.80 -6.86
CA MET A 1 -22.25 23.36 -5.66
C MET A 1 -21.42 22.26 -5.02
N ARG A 2 -21.03 22.39 -3.73
CA ARG A 2 -20.21 21.36 -3.07
C ARG A 2 -21.09 20.18 -2.66
N ASN A 3 -20.78 18.97 -3.11
CA ASN A 3 -21.50 17.75 -2.79
C ASN A 3 -21.14 17.30 -1.37
N ARG A 4 -21.91 17.79 -0.39
CA ARG A 4 -21.68 17.51 1.03
C ARG A 4 -21.54 16.02 1.33
N TRP A 5 -22.27 15.15 0.63
CA TRP A 5 -22.25 13.72 0.89
C TRP A 5 -20.93 13.05 0.46
N ALA A 6 -20.38 13.45 -0.69
CA ALA A 6 -19.06 13.01 -1.14
C ALA A 6 -17.97 13.35 -0.12
N HIS A 7 -17.93 14.61 0.33
CA HIS A 7 -16.94 15.08 1.32
C HIS A 7 -17.10 14.41 2.70
N LEU A 8 -18.34 14.12 3.14
CA LEU A 8 -18.58 13.37 4.37
C LEU A 8 -18.06 11.93 4.29
N LYS A 9 -18.16 11.28 3.12
CA LYS A 9 -17.62 9.95 2.89
C LYS A 9 -16.09 9.92 2.88
N LEU A 10 -15.43 10.90 2.23
CA LEU A 10 -13.97 11.04 2.31
C LEU A 10 -13.50 11.30 3.74
N THR A 11 -14.23 12.15 4.48
CA THR A 11 -13.96 12.38 5.91
C THR A 11 -14.11 11.08 6.71
N ARG A 12 -15.16 10.28 6.45
CA ARG A 12 -15.35 8.98 7.12
C ARG A 12 -14.22 8.01 6.80
N ALA A 13 -13.75 7.96 5.55
CA ALA A 13 -12.60 7.15 5.16
C ALA A 13 -11.35 7.54 5.95
N TRP A 14 -11.08 8.84 6.10
CA TRP A 14 -9.96 9.33 6.90
C TRP A 14 -10.04 8.87 8.36
N TRP A 15 -11.21 8.99 8.98
CA TRP A 15 -11.43 8.54 10.37
C TRP A 15 -11.22 7.03 10.54
N LEU A 16 -11.64 6.23 9.57
CA LEU A 16 -11.47 4.78 9.61
C LEU A 16 -9.99 4.37 9.50
N PHE A 17 -9.21 5.05 8.65
CA PHE A 17 -7.76 4.85 8.63
C PHE A 17 -7.10 5.30 9.94
N SER A 18 -7.48 6.46 10.49
CA SER A 18 -6.96 6.89 11.80
C SER A 18 -7.30 5.90 12.92
N GLU A 19 -8.50 5.34 12.89
CA GLU A 19 -8.92 4.30 13.84
C GLU A 19 -8.07 3.04 13.68
N LEU A 20 -7.84 2.58 12.44
CA LEU A 20 -6.94 1.47 12.15
C LEU A 20 -5.53 1.73 12.70
N HIS A 21 -4.93 2.88 12.37
CA HIS A 21 -3.59 3.23 12.86
C HIS A 21 -3.52 3.26 14.38
N GLY A 22 -4.52 3.85 15.04
CA GLY A 22 -4.59 3.84 16.50
C GLY A 22 -4.70 2.44 17.10
N ARG A 23 -5.40 1.50 16.44
CA ARG A 23 -5.47 0.10 16.87
C ARG A 23 -4.15 -0.65 16.65
N VAL A 24 -3.45 -0.37 15.56
CA VAL A 24 -2.10 -0.92 15.31
C VAL A 24 -1.11 -0.39 16.33
N ASP A 25 -1.12 0.91 16.61
CA ASP A 25 -0.23 1.52 17.60
C ASP A 25 -0.46 0.92 18.99
N LEU A 26 -1.73 0.75 19.38
CA LEU A 26 -2.08 0.07 20.63
C LEU A 26 -1.60 -1.39 20.63
N TRP A 27 -1.75 -2.09 19.51
CA TRP A 27 -1.27 -3.46 19.38
C TRP A 27 0.26 -3.51 19.49
N ASN A 28 1.01 -2.67 18.78
CA ASN A 28 2.47 -2.59 18.87
C ASN A 28 2.94 -2.28 20.31
N ALA A 29 2.22 -1.40 21.02
CA ALA A 29 2.55 -1.02 22.39
C ALA A 29 2.26 -2.12 23.43
N THR A 30 1.27 -2.98 23.18
CA THR A 30 0.81 -4.01 24.15
C THR A 30 1.26 -5.42 23.79
N SER A 31 1.48 -5.65 22.51
CA SER A 31 1.76 -6.93 21.87
C SER A 31 3.00 -6.74 21.00
N ALA A 32 4.17 -6.65 21.65
CA ALA A 32 5.43 -6.51 20.94
C ALA A 32 5.63 -7.70 19.98
N PHE A 33 5.70 -7.44 18.68
CA PHE A 33 6.07 -8.46 17.71
C PHE A 33 7.54 -8.83 17.88
N ARG A 34 7.78 -10.08 18.30
CA ARG A 34 9.13 -10.60 18.58
C ARG A 34 9.55 -11.59 17.50
N ALA A 35 10.44 -11.17 16.62
CA ALA A 35 11.00 -12.03 15.59
C ALA A 35 12.22 -12.77 16.13
N PRO A 36 12.27 -14.11 16.05
CA PRO A 36 13.52 -14.84 16.26
C PRO A 36 14.61 -14.36 15.31
N LEU A 37 15.83 -14.23 15.83
CA LEU A 37 17.00 -13.85 15.06
C LEU A 37 17.88 -15.04 14.79
N ARG A 38 18.46 -15.07 13.59
CA ARG A 38 19.51 -16.00 13.22
C ARG A 38 20.65 -15.24 12.57
N LEU A 39 21.86 -15.46 13.08
CA LEU A 39 23.07 -15.06 12.35
C LEU A 39 23.25 -16.00 11.16
N ALA A 40 23.32 -15.47 9.94
CA ALA A 40 23.58 -16.24 8.75
C ALA A 40 24.96 -16.93 8.82
N ALA A 41 25.12 -18.04 8.08
CA ALA A 41 26.36 -18.84 8.12
C ALA A 41 27.61 -18.06 7.71
N ASN A 42 27.47 -17.08 6.81
CA ASN A 42 28.53 -16.17 6.39
C ASN A 42 28.89 -15.13 7.46
N ARG A 43 28.12 -15.04 8.55
CA ARG A 43 28.26 -14.10 9.66
C ARG A 43 28.21 -12.62 9.26
N THR A 44 27.69 -12.27 8.09
CA THR A 44 27.55 -10.86 7.66
C THR A 44 26.15 -10.32 7.91
N THR A 45 25.18 -11.21 8.09
CA THR A 45 23.76 -10.85 8.02
C THR A 45 22.99 -11.45 9.20
N LEU A 46 22.16 -10.63 9.84
CA LEU A 46 21.11 -11.05 10.75
C LEU A 46 19.83 -11.32 9.95
N GLU A 47 19.26 -12.51 10.11
CA GLU A 47 17.98 -12.90 9.53
C GLU A 47 16.89 -12.86 10.60
N PHE A 48 15.80 -12.15 10.30
CA PHE A 48 14.59 -12.10 11.12
C PHE A 48 13.64 -13.16 10.61
N LEU A 49 13.28 -14.10 11.47
CA LEU A 49 12.49 -15.28 11.11
C LEU A 49 11.04 -15.11 11.51
N VAL A 50 10.13 -15.72 10.75
CA VAL A 50 8.71 -15.76 11.12
C VAL A 50 8.54 -16.59 12.41
N PRO A 51 8.01 -16.01 13.49
CA PRO A 51 7.71 -16.72 14.73
C PRO A 51 6.70 -17.86 14.53
N SER A 52 6.76 -18.88 15.39
CA SER A 52 5.81 -20.01 15.38
C SER A 52 4.41 -19.67 15.90
N GLN A 53 4.27 -18.55 16.61
CA GLN A 53 3.00 -18.08 17.15
C GLN A 53 2.94 -16.56 17.02
N ILE A 54 2.06 -16.07 16.16
CA ILE A 54 1.71 -14.65 16.07
C ILE A 54 0.21 -14.57 15.88
N HIS A 55 -0.43 -13.72 16.66
CA HIS A 55 -1.83 -13.36 16.46
C HIS A 55 -1.87 -11.87 16.15
N VAL A 56 -1.53 -11.52 14.91
CA VAL A 56 -1.82 -10.18 14.39
C VAL A 56 -3.31 -10.16 14.06
N PRO A 57 -4.09 -9.16 14.53
CA PRO A 57 -5.52 -9.07 14.27
C PRO A 57 -5.79 -8.60 12.82
N LEU A 58 -5.27 -9.32 11.83
CA LEU A 58 -5.35 -8.97 10.41
C LEU A 58 -6.79 -8.87 9.91
N ASP A 59 -7.69 -9.74 10.38
CA ASP A 59 -9.11 -9.70 9.99
C ASP A 59 -9.77 -8.39 10.43
N GLU A 60 -9.49 -7.96 11.66
CA GLU A 60 -10.03 -6.71 12.20
C GLU A 60 -9.45 -5.49 11.46
N TRP A 61 -8.15 -5.52 11.17
CA TRP A 61 -7.49 -4.48 10.40
C TRP A 61 -8.03 -4.42 8.97
N ALA A 62 -8.24 -5.59 8.34
CA ALA A 62 -8.81 -5.72 7.01
C ALA A 62 -10.19 -5.07 6.93
N LEU A 63 -11.08 -5.33 7.89
CA LEU A 63 -12.42 -4.73 7.93
C LEU A 63 -12.37 -3.20 8.00
N LEU A 64 -11.51 -2.63 8.86
CA LEU A 64 -11.39 -1.17 8.96
C LEU A 64 -10.82 -0.54 7.69
N ALA A 65 -9.79 -1.15 7.10
CA ALA A 65 -9.18 -0.65 5.88
C ALA A 65 -10.12 -0.78 4.68
N GLY A 66 -10.82 -1.91 4.55
CA GLY A 66 -11.85 -2.16 3.55
C GLY A 66 -12.97 -1.13 3.64
N ASP A 67 -13.51 -0.89 4.84
CA ASP A 67 -14.53 0.14 5.08
C ASP A 67 -14.01 1.55 4.73
N ALA A 68 -12.74 1.85 5.01
CA ALA A 68 -12.12 3.12 4.68
C ALA A 68 -12.04 3.32 3.15
N VAL A 69 -11.48 2.34 2.44
CA VAL A 69 -11.39 2.32 0.98
C VAL A 69 -12.78 2.40 0.35
N HIS A 70 -13.75 1.65 0.87
CA HIS A 70 -15.12 1.66 0.39
C HIS A 70 -15.79 3.04 0.54
N ASN A 71 -15.60 3.69 1.69
CA ASN A 71 -16.10 5.06 1.88
C ASN A 71 -15.42 6.04 0.92
N ALA A 72 -14.11 5.91 0.72
CA ALA A 72 -13.37 6.75 -0.22
C ALA A 72 -13.89 6.57 -1.66
N ARG A 73 -14.09 5.32 -2.10
CA ARG A 73 -14.57 5.03 -3.45
C ARG A 73 -16.02 5.46 -3.66
N SER A 74 -16.90 5.17 -2.70
CA SER A 74 -18.31 5.56 -2.78
C SER A 74 -18.55 7.07 -2.67
N ALA A 75 -17.56 7.85 -2.20
CA ALA A 75 -17.61 9.31 -2.26
C ALA A 75 -17.70 9.81 -3.71
N LEU A 76 -17.00 9.17 -4.63
CA LEU A 76 -17.06 9.51 -6.06
C LEU A 76 -18.44 9.20 -6.65
N ASP A 77 -19.07 8.10 -6.25
CA ASP A 77 -20.42 7.77 -6.71
C ASP A 77 -21.45 8.78 -6.18
N ALA A 78 -21.30 9.18 -4.91
CA ALA A 78 -22.10 10.24 -4.30
C ALA A 78 -21.94 11.56 -5.06
N LEU A 79 -20.72 11.90 -5.50
CA LEU A 79 -20.43 13.06 -6.31
C LEU A 79 -21.23 13.06 -7.62
N VAL A 80 -21.12 11.98 -8.40
CA VAL A 80 -21.84 11.84 -9.68
C VAL A 80 -23.34 11.83 -9.48
N TRP A 81 -23.83 11.13 -8.46
CA TRP A 81 -25.26 11.13 -8.12
C TRP A 81 -25.81 12.54 -7.84
N GLY A 82 -25.05 13.36 -7.11
CA GLY A 82 -25.44 14.75 -6.84
C GLY A 82 -25.57 15.60 -8.10
N PHE A 83 -24.72 15.37 -9.11
CA PHE A 83 -24.85 16.04 -10.41
C PHE A 83 -26.01 15.49 -11.25
N ALA A 84 -26.18 14.17 -11.26
CA ALA A 84 -27.24 13.49 -12.01
C ALA A 84 -28.65 13.89 -11.53
N THR A 85 -28.79 14.24 -10.25
CA THR A 85 -30.07 14.65 -9.62
C THR A 85 -30.20 16.17 -9.40
N ALA A 86 -29.20 16.96 -9.81
CA ALA A 86 -29.20 18.40 -9.63
C ALA A 86 -30.37 19.07 -10.38
N ASN A 87 -30.96 20.10 -9.76
CA ASN A 87 -32.10 20.86 -10.27
C ASN A 87 -33.37 20.01 -10.52
N GLY A 88 -33.55 18.94 -9.75
CA GLY A 88 -34.73 18.07 -9.85
C GLY A 88 -34.71 17.13 -11.06
N ARG A 89 -33.53 16.89 -11.65
CA ARG A 89 -33.35 15.89 -12.70
C ARG A 89 -33.51 14.48 -12.12
N GLU A 90 -34.04 13.58 -12.95
CA GLU A 90 -34.13 12.15 -12.63
C GLU A 90 -33.37 11.37 -13.71
N PRO A 91 -32.32 10.61 -13.35
CA PRO A 91 -31.56 9.81 -14.30
C PRO A 91 -32.46 8.73 -14.92
N GLY A 92 -32.31 8.47 -16.23
CA GLY A 92 -33.09 7.41 -16.89
C GLY A 92 -32.77 6.00 -16.37
N THR A 93 -31.58 5.81 -15.79
CA THR A 93 -31.16 4.55 -15.15
C THR A 93 -30.50 4.78 -13.79
N PRO A 94 -31.27 5.11 -12.73
CA PRO A 94 -30.72 5.53 -11.44
C PRO A 94 -29.71 4.55 -10.82
N HIS A 95 -29.97 3.24 -10.94
CA HIS A 95 -29.10 2.18 -10.41
C HIS A 95 -27.76 2.02 -11.16
N ARG A 96 -27.56 2.74 -12.26
CA ARG A 96 -26.32 2.71 -13.06
C ARG A 96 -25.50 3.99 -12.90
N VAL A 97 -25.98 4.95 -12.12
CA VAL A 97 -25.29 6.20 -11.85
C VAL A 97 -24.19 5.94 -10.83
N SER A 98 -22.95 5.88 -11.31
CA SER A 98 -21.74 5.70 -10.51
C SER A 98 -20.59 6.45 -11.16
N PHE A 99 -19.56 6.80 -10.40
CA PHE A 99 -18.33 7.35 -10.97
C PHE A 99 -17.65 6.27 -11.83
N PRO A 100 -17.43 6.50 -13.12
CA PRO A 100 -16.78 5.52 -13.97
C PRO A 100 -15.26 5.56 -13.76
N VAL A 101 -14.65 4.38 -13.64
CA VAL A 101 -13.19 4.21 -13.72
C VAL A 101 -12.95 3.19 -14.81
N THR A 102 -12.46 3.68 -15.95
CA THR A 102 -12.41 2.92 -17.20
C THR A 102 -10.98 2.68 -17.63
N ALA A 103 -10.74 1.62 -18.42
CA ALA A 103 -9.41 1.28 -18.90
C ALA A 103 -9.02 2.00 -20.20
N ASN A 104 -9.98 2.55 -20.94
CA ASN A 104 -9.74 3.25 -22.19
C ASN A 104 -10.93 4.12 -22.62
N ARG A 105 -10.70 4.97 -23.63
CA ARG A 105 -11.69 5.87 -24.24
C ARG A 105 -12.95 5.15 -24.78
N THR A 106 -12.84 3.90 -25.25
CA THR A 106 -14.00 3.14 -25.73
C THR A 106 -14.90 2.71 -24.58
N ALA A 107 -14.31 2.23 -23.48
CA ALA A 107 -15.05 1.90 -22.26
C ALA A 107 -15.70 3.14 -21.64
N TRP A 108 -15.00 4.28 -21.65
CA TRP A 108 -15.56 5.58 -21.26
C TRP A 108 -16.84 5.94 -22.02
N ARG A 109 -16.82 5.89 -23.36
CA ARG A 109 -18.01 6.19 -24.18
C ARG A 109 -19.21 5.29 -23.86
N SER A 110 -18.96 4.07 -23.41
CA SER A 110 -20.02 3.16 -22.97
C SER A 110 -20.56 3.55 -21.59
N ALA A 111 -19.67 3.82 -20.64
CA ALA A 111 -20.02 4.21 -19.27
C ALA A 111 -20.77 5.55 -19.22
N ALA A 112 -20.33 6.53 -20.01
CA ALA A 112 -20.95 7.86 -20.08
C ALA A 112 -22.44 7.83 -20.49
N LYS A 113 -22.91 6.78 -21.18
CA LYS A 113 -24.33 6.63 -21.53
C LYS A 113 -25.24 6.46 -20.31
N ALA A 114 -24.71 5.93 -19.20
CA ALA A 114 -25.45 5.81 -17.95
C ALA A 114 -25.53 7.12 -17.16
N LEU A 115 -24.83 8.17 -17.64
CA LEU A 115 -24.71 9.48 -17.00
C LEU A 115 -25.40 10.57 -17.84
N ASP A 116 -26.48 10.22 -18.53
CA ASP A 116 -27.24 11.09 -19.45
C ASP A 116 -27.75 12.39 -18.82
N SER A 117 -28.02 12.36 -17.52
CA SER A 117 -28.52 13.48 -16.71
C SER A 117 -27.40 14.39 -16.16
N VAL A 118 -26.14 13.95 -16.22
CA VAL A 118 -24.97 14.70 -15.76
C VAL A 118 -24.61 15.78 -16.80
N PRO A 119 -24.33 17.04 -16.39
CA PRO A 119 -23.91 18.09 -17.33
C PRO A 119 -22.65 17.72 -18.14
N ALA A 120 -22.61 18.13 -19.41
CA ALA A 120 -21.50 17.80 -20.32
C ALA A 120 -20.14 18.28 -19.78
N GLU A 121 -20.07 19.51 -19.25
CA GLU A 121 -18.86 20.05 -18.62
C GLU A 121 -18.33 19.21 -17.45
N VAL A 122 -19.24 18.53 -16.72
CA VAL A 122 -18.89 17.64 -15.60
C VAL A 122 -18.39 16.31 -16.16
N LEU A 123 -19.01 15.78 -17.21
CA LEU A 123 -18.55 14.58 -17.89
C LEU A 123 -17.14 14.77 -18.48
N GLU A 124 -16.83 15.92 -19.07
CA GLU A 124 -15.49 16.26 -19.56
C GLU A 124 -14.45 16.24 -18.44
N ARG A 125 -14.79 16.76 -17.26
CA ARG A 125 -13.91 16.73 -16.08
C ARG A 125 -13.69 15.32 -15.54
N ILE A 126 -14.74 14.50 -15.50
CA ILE A 126 -14.64 13.09 -15.09
C ILE A 126 -13.83 12.30 -16.13
N GLU A 127 -13.97 12.60 -17.43
CA GLU A 127 -13.15 12.00 -18.48
C GLU A 127 -11.68 12.36 -18.28
N ALA A 128 -11.38 13.63 -17.97
CA ALA A 128 -10.01 14.14 -17.82
C ALA A 128 -9.21 13.39 -16.75
N VAL A 129 -9.84 12.96 -15.67
CA VAL A 129 -9.18 12.24 -14.55
C VAL A 129 -9.11 10.73 -14.72
N GLN A 130 -9.52 10.19 -15.87
CA GLN A 130 -9.46 8.74 -16.08
C GLN A 130 -8.00 8.24 -16.15
N PRO A 131 -7.68 7.05 -15.59
CA PRO A 131 -6.29 6.58 -15.50
C PRO A 131 -5.53 6.47 -16.83
N TRP A 132 -6.23 6.31 -17.95
CA TRP A 132 -5.63 6.21 -19.29
C TRP A 132 -5.33 7.56 -19.95
N ASN A 133 -5.67 8.69 -19.31
CA ASN A 133 -5.19 10.00 -19.76
C ASN A 133 -3.80 10.31 -19.21
N ASP A 134 -3.44 9.69 -18.09
CA ASP A 134 -2.11 9.83 -17.54
C ASP A 134 -1.16 8.96 -18.39
N ASN A 135 -0.12 9.55 -18.98
CA ASN A 135 0.94 8.81 -19.68
C ASN A 135 1.87 8.10 -18.67
N LEU A 136 1.28 7.36 -17.74
CA LEU A 136 2.02 6.64 -16.71
C LEU A 136 2.74 5.43 -17.33
N PRO A 137 3.93 5.09 -16.82
CA PRO A 137 4.56 3.82 -17.20
C PRO A 137 3.67 2.63 -16.80
N SER A 138 3.79 1.49 -17.48
CA SER A 138 2.83 0.38 -17.39
C SER A 138 2.73 -0.29 -16.01
N ASP A 139 3.76 -0.16 -15.21
CA ASP A 139 3.90 -0.63 -13.82
C ASP A 139 3.26 0.32 -12.79
N HIS A 140 2.87 1.52 -13.21
CA HIS A 140 2.29 2.53 -12.33
C HIS A 140 0.75 2.49 -12.33
N ALA A 141 0.15 3.12 -11.32
CA ALA A 141 -1.30 3.21 -11.18
C ALA A 141 -1.68 4.54 -10.53
N SER A 142 -2.77 5.17 -10.99
CA SER A 142 -3.31 6.35 -10.31
C SER A 142 -4.02 5.97 -9.01
N TRP A 143 -4.14 6.91 -8.06
CA TRP A 143 -4.91 6.68 -6.82
C TRP A 143 -6.37 6.30 -7.08
N LEU A 144 -6.95 6.78 -8.19
CA LEU A 144 -8.29 6.40 -8.63
C LEU A 144 -8.39 4.92 -9.01
N GLU A 145 -7.37 4.39 -9.70
CA GLU A 145 -7.28 2.97 -10.01
C GLU A 145 -7.06 2.15 -8.74
N VAL A 146 -6.13 2.55 -7.88
CA VAL A 146 -5.83 1.86 -6.62
C VAL A 146 -7.09 1.75 -5.75
N ALA A 147 -7.79 2.87 -5.50
CA ALA A 147 -9.02 2.88 -4.72
C ALA A 147 -10.09 1.95 -5.32
N THR A 148 -10.23 1.94 -6.65
CA THR A 148 -11.24 1.12 -7.34
C THR A 148 -10.90 -0.36 -7.27
N ARG A 149 -9.64 -0.75 -7.46
CA ARG A 149 -9.26 -2.15 -7.36
C ARG A 149 -9.36 -2.64 -5.92
N LEU A 150 -8.85 -1.89 -4.95
CA LEU A 150 -8.93 -2.27 -3.54
C LEU A 150 -10.39 -2.39 -3.07
N ASP A 151 -11.30 -1.46 -3.43
CA ASP A 151 -12.73 -1.57 -3.11
C ASP A 151 -13.38 -2.81 -3.73
N ASN A 152 -12.93 -3.25 -4.92
CA ASN A 152 -13.45 -4.45 -5.56
C ASN A 152 -12.84 -5.74 -4.99
N ASP A 153 -11.54 -5.74 -4.72
CA ASP A 153 -10.82 -6.89 -4.19
C ASP A 153 -11.26 -7.18 -2.75
N ASP A 154 -11.38 -6.16 -1.90
CA ASP A 154 -11.79 -6.27 -0.50
C ASP A 154 -13.19 -6.92 -0.34
N LYS A 155 -14.14 -6.59 -1.22
CA LYS A 155 -15.47 -7.24 -1.27
C LYS A 155 -15.41 -8.76 -1.42
N HIS A 156 -14.30 -9.29 -1.93
CA HIS A 156 -14.13 -10.70 -2.22
C HIS A 156 -13.05 -11.37 -1.38
N ARG A 157 -12.04 -10.61 -0.91
CA ARG A 157 -10.84 -11.14 -0.26
C ARG A 157 -10.27 -10.08 0.70
N GLY A 158 -10.18 -10.40 1.99
CA GLY A 158 -9.42 -9.59 2.95
C GLY A 158 -7.92 -9.66 2.64
N ALA A 159 -7.41 -8.71 1.86
CA ALA A 159 -6.03 -8.67 1.41
C ALA A 159 -5.17 -7.75 2.30
N MET A 160 -5.18 -8.03 3.60
CA MET A 160 -4.42 -7.28 4.61
C MET A 160 -3.14 -8.02 4.97
N VAL A 161 -2.05 -7.28 5.06
CA VAL A 161 -0.74 -7.78 5.50
C VAL A 161 -0.19 -6.88 6.61
N ALA A 162 0.60 -7.47 7.50
CA ALA A 162 1.39 -6.72 8.46
C ALA A 162 2.85 -6.63 8.00
N MET A 163 3.37 -5.43 7.86
CA MET A 163 4.73 -5.17 7.40
C MET A 163 5.57 -4.69 8.58
N PRO A 164 6.79 -5.18 8.79
CA PRO A 164 7.69 -4.55 9.75
C PRO A 164 8.02 -3.13 9.30
N VAL A 165 8.01 -2.17 10.22
CA VAL A 165 8.37 -0.78 9.90
C VAL A 165 9.87 -0.73 9.59
N GLN A 166 10.22 -0.28 8.39
CA GLN A 166 11.60 -0.26 7.88
C GLN A 166 12.53 0.70 8.65
N GLU A 167 12.00 1.53 9.54
CA GLU A 167 12.78 2.62 10.15
C GLU A 167 13.30 2.28 11.54
N SER A 168 12.84 1.18 12.15
CA SER A 168 13.32 0.79 13.48
C SER A 168 13.10 -0.69 13.80
N PHE A 169 14.04 -1.25 14.54
CA PHE A 169 13.90 -2.49 15.27
C PHE A 169 14.73 -2.37 16.55
N ASP A 170 14.26 -2.98 17.64
CA ASP A 170 14.94 -2.94 18.92
C ASP A 170 15.68 -4.26 19.17
N LEU A 171 16.99 -4.15 19.40
CA LEU A 171 17.88 -5.24 19.78
C LEU A 171 18.41 -5.00 21.20
N ASP A 172 17.61 -5.38 22.19
CA ASP A 172 18.01 -5.23 23.59
C ASP A 172 19.21 -6.11 23.93
N GLY A 173 20.15 -5.55 24.70
CA GLY A 173 21.36 -6.26 25.14
C GLY A 173 22.38 -6.64 24.05
N MET A 174 22.27 -6.08 22.84
CA MET A 174 23.18 -6.41 21.74
C MET A 174 24.58 -5.79 21.92
N SER A 175 25.62 -6.59 21.71
CA SER A 175 27.01 -6.15 21.60
C SER A 175 27.68 -6.79 20.39
N VAL A 176 27.96 -6.00 19.35
CA VAL A 176 28.54 -6.51 18.09
C VAL A 176 29.99 -6.11 17.95
N ARG A 177 30.83 -7.08 17.58
CA ARG A 177 32.22 -6.83 17.17
C ARG A 177 32.29 -7.01 15.66
N LEU A 178 32.65 -5.93 14.95
CA LEU A 178 32.74 -5.92 13.49
C LEU A 178 34.18 -6.17 13.05
N GLY A 179 34.35 -7.01 12.04
CA GLY A 179 35.60 -7.33 11.37
C GLY A 179 35.72 -6.62 10.03
N GLU A 180 36.19 -7.36 9.03
CA GLU A 180 36.37 -6.83 7.67
C GLU A 180 35.05 -6.33 7.08
N PRO A 181 35.04 -5.15 6.43
CA PRO A 181 33.89 -4.65 5.70
C PRO A 181 33.47 -5.58 4.55
N THR A 182 32.18 -5.59 4.25
CA THR A 182 31.63 -6.28 3.07
C THR A 182 31.42 -5.30 1.94
N GLU A 183 31.56 -5.74 0.69
CA GLU A 183 31.34 -4.89 -0.50
C GLU A 183 29.91 -4.31 -0.57
N LEU A 184 28.91 -5.05 -0.08
CA LEU A 184 27.50 -4.63 -0.06
C LEU A 184 27.21 -3.48 0.92
N GLY A 185 28.11 -3.19 1.85
CA GLY A 185 27.87 -2.22 2.92
C GLY A 185 26.69 -2.59 3.84
N ALA A 186 26.26 -1.63 4.65
CA ALA A 186 25.14 -1.81 5.57
C ALA A 186 23.82 -1.72 4.83
N PHE A 187 22.90 -2.63 5.12
CA PHE A 187 21.58 -2.66 4.49
C PHE A 187 20.53 -3.27 5.41
N MET A 188 19.28 -2.95 5.12
CA MET A 188 18.12 -3.71 5.59
C MET A 188 17.26 -4.07 4.38
N HIS A 189 16.83 -5.32 4.31
CA HIS A 189 15.97 -5.83 3.26
C HIS A 189 14.79 -6.57 3.89
N ILE A 190 13.57 -6.10 3.65
CA ILE A 190 12.34 -6.76 4.09
C ILE A 190 11.76 -7.49 2.89
N PHE A 191 11.42 -8.77 3.04
CA PHE A 191 10.80 -9.53 1.95
C PHE A 191 9.32 -9.10 1.83
N GLU A 192 8.92 -8.73 0.61
CA GLU A 192 7.78 -7.85 0.33
C GLU A 192 6.39 -8.45 0.58
N ASN A 193 6.26 -9.74 0.87
CA ASN A 193 4.93 -10.35 1.03
C ASN A 193 4.24 -9.94 2.34
N GLY A 194 4.93 -9.21 3.22
CA GLY A 194 4.45 -8.94 4.57
C GLY A 194 4.17 -10.23 5.34
N LEU A 195 3.50 -10.08 6.47
CA LEU A 195 3.02 -11.18 7.28
C LEU A 195 1.50 -11.22 7.14
N ASP A 196 1.01 -12.18 6.38
CA ASP A 196 -0.41 -12.44 6.10
C ASP A 196 -0.94 -13.66 6.91
N GLY A 197 -0.08 -14.27 7.73
CA GLY A 197 -0.38 -15.49 8.48
C GLY A 197 -0.20 -16.79 7.69
N SER A 198 0.10 -16.74 6.39
CA SER A 198 0.38 -17.91 5.55
C SER A 198 1.86 -18.30 5.50
N THR A 199 2.76 -17.37 5.82
CA THR A 199 4.21 -17.61 5.81
C THR A 199 4.63 -18.66 6.83
N THR A 200 5.41 -19.64 6.37
CA THR A 200 5.88 -20.75 7.22
C THR A 200 6.79 -20.24 8.35
N PRO A 201 6.55 -20.64 9.61
CA PRO A 201 7.44 -20.33 10.72
C PRO A 201 8.89 -20.75 10.46
N GLY A 202 9.85 -19.92 10.91
CA GLY A 202 11.28 -20.11 10.71
C GLY A 202 11.80 -19.63 9.36
N THR A 203 10.93 -19.24 8.43
CA THR A 203 11.34 -18.60 7.17
C THR A 203 11.81 -17.18 7.43
N PRO A 204 12.93 -16.72 6.86
CA PRO A 204 13.34 -15.31 6.94
C PRO A 204 12.32 -14.39 6.27
N PHE A 205 11.87 -13.34 6.97
CA PHE A 205 11.03 -12.27 6.40
C PHE A 205 11.78 -10.93 6.31
N ALA A 206 12.92 -10.77 6.98
CA ALA A 206 13.81 -9.64 6.80
C ALA A 206 15.28 -10.02 7.02
N ARG A 207 16.18 -9.20 6.49
CA ARG A 207 17.64 -9.31 6.63
C ARG A 207 18.23 -7.95 6.96
N PHE A 208 19.21 -7.95 7.86
CA PHE A 208 19.97 -6.76 8.22
C PHE A 208 21.47 -7.05 8.21
N SER A 209 22.25 -6.12 7.70
CA SER A 209 23.71 -6.18 7.67
C SER A 209 24.30 -4.89 8.23
N PHE A 210 25.35 -5.02 9.03
CA PHE A 210 26.18 -3.89 9.47
C PHE A 210 27.21 -3.46 8.41
N GLY A 211 27.26 -4.16 7.27
CA GLY A 211 28.27 -3.94 6.23
C GLY A 211 29.65 -4.46 6.58
N ALA A 212 29.73 -5.41 7.52
CA ALA A 212 30.97 -6.04 7.93
C ALA A 212 30.70 -7.45 8.50
N VAL A 213 31.75 -8.28 8.57
CA VAL A 213 31.69 -9.60 9.21
C VAL A 213 31.48 -9.45 10.72
N ILE A 214 30.49 -10.13 11.29
CA ILE A 214 30.24 -10.20 12.73
C ILE A 214 31.21 -11.21 13.34
N LEU A 215 32.12 -10.75 14.19
CA LEU A 215 33.18 -11.57 14.81
C LEU A 215 32.66 -12.43 15.95
N GLU A 216 33.42 -13.49 16.27
CA GLU A 216 33.17 -14.32 17.45
C GLU A 216 33.26 -13.50 18.75
N GLY A 217 32.48 -13.91 19.75
CA GLY A 217 32.33 -13.16 21.00
C GLY A 217 31.36 -11.97 20.92
N SER A 218 30.71 -11.73 19.77
CA SER A 218 29.54 -10.85 19.71
C SER A 218 28.36 -11.46 20.48
N VAL A 219 27.61 -10.63 21.18
CA VAL A 219 26.39 -11.00 21.89
C VAL A 219 25.20 -10.51 21.06
N LEU A 220 24.44 -11.47 20.53
CA LEU A 220 23.22 -11.20 19.77
C LEU A 220 22.02 -11.68 20.59
N PRO A 221 20.93 -10.89 20.67
CA PRO A 221 19.71 -11.36 21.31
C PRO A 221 19.09 -12.50 20.48
N GLU A 222 18.30 -13.35 21.14
CA GLU A 222 17.56 -14.43 20.45
C GLU A 222 16.39 -13.88 19.63
N THR A 223 15.90 -12.69 19.96
CA THR A 223 14.76 -12.05 19.30
C THR A 223 14.98 -10.56 19.12
N ALA A 224 14.42 -10.00 18.05
CA ALA A 224 14.23 -8.58 17.86
C ALA A 224 12.78 -8.18 18.09
N VAL A 225 12.54 -6.99 18.61
CA VAL A 225 11.20 -6.39 18.60
C VAL A 225 11.08 -5.51 17.36
N LEU A 226 10.05 -5.73 16.55
CA LEU A 226 9.76 -4.90 15.38
C LEU A 226 8.35 -4.33 15.49
N PRO A 227 8.15 -3.01 15.40
CA PRO A 227 6.81 -2.48 15.18
C PRO A 227 6.29 -2.93 13.81
N LEU A 228 4.99 -3.21 13.73
CA LEU A 228 4.31 -3.54 12.48
C LEU A 228 3.47 -2.36 11.98
N ALA A 229 3.36 -2.23 10.67
CA ALA A 229 2.46 -1.33 9.97
C ALA A 229 1.48 -2.15 9.11
N PRO A 230 0.19 -1.76 9.03
CA PRO A 230 -0.77 -2.45 8.18
C PRO A 230 -0.64 -1.98 6.72
N GLY A 231 -0.73 -2.93 5.80
CA GLY A 231 -0.75 -2.71 4.36
C GLY A 231 -1.84 -3.51 3.66
N MET A 232 -2.38 -2.98 2.56
CA MET A 232 -3.30 -3.72 1.69
C MET A 232 -2.58 -4.18 0.44
N THR A 233 -2.85 -5.39 -0.04
CA THR A 233 -2.22 -5.90 -1.27
C THR A 233 -2.89 -5.33 -2.53
N PHE A 234 -2.12 -4.67 -3.39
CA PHE A 234 -2.52 -4.20 -4.72
C PHE A 234 -1.59 -4.81 -5.78
N ARG A 235 -2.17 -5.52 -6.75
CA ARG A 235 -1.41 -6.21 -7.83
C ARG A 235 -0.28 -7.15 -7.32
N GLY A 236 -0.42 -7.67 -6.10
CA GLY A 236 0.57 -8.54 -5.47
C GLY A 236 1.59 -7.83 -4.59
N SER A 237 1.64 -6.49 -4.62
CA SER A 237 2.53 -5.68 -3.79
C SER A 237 1.75 -5.05 -2.64
N PRO A 238 2.32 -4.94 -1.43
CA PRO A 238 1.68 -4.23 -0.35
C PRO A 238 1.67 -2.71 -0.60
N VAL A 239 0.58 -2.06 -0.23
CA VAL A 239 0.46 -0.60 -0.18
C VAL A 239 0.19 -0.22 1.26
N ALA A 240 1.08 0.60 1.83
CA ALA A 240 0.93 1.07 3.19
C ALA A 240 -0.41 1.81 3.36
N THR A 241 -1.16 1.48 4.40
CA THR A 241 -2.42 2.17 4.69
C THR A 241 -2.22 3.64 5.06
N MET A 242 -1.01 4.02 5.48
CA MET A 242 -0.63 5.43 5.67
C MET A 242 -0.65 6.19 4.34
N SER A 243 -0.07 5.62 3.27
CA SER A 243 -0.15 6.19 1.91
C SER A 243 -1.60 6.22 1.41
N LEU A 244 -2.39 5.16 1.69
CA LEU A 244 -3.83 5.19 1.40
C LEU A 244 -4.54 6.33 2.13
N GLN A 245 -4.20 6.62 3.38
CA GLN A 245 -4.83 7.71 4.11
C GLN A 245 -4.40 9.09 3.60
N GLN A 246 -3.09 9.30 3.43
CA GLN A 246 -2.54 10.63 3.14
C GLN A 246 -2.69 10.98 1.66
N GLU A 247 -2.27 10.08 0.79
CA GLU A 247 -2.09 10.38 -0.61
C GLU A 247 -3.34 10.00 -1.41
N MET A 248 -3.93 8.81 -1.20
CA MET A 248 -5.17 8.43 -1.89
C MET A 248 -6.32 9.36 -1.55
N LEU A 249 -6.54 9.65 -0.25
CA LEU A 249 -7.65 10.53 0.12
C LEU A 249 -7.43 11.97 -0.35
N SER A 250 -6.18 12.45 -0.36
CA SER A 250 -5.84 13.76 -0.94
C SER A 250 -6.16 13.79 -2.44
N ALA A 251 -5.71 12.76 -3.18
CA ALA A 251 -5.99 12.61 -4.61
C ALA A 251 -7.48 12.56 -4.92
N LEU A 252 -8.25 11.75 -4.19
CA LEU A 252 -9.70 11.64 -4.39
C LEU A 252 -10.44 12.92 -3.98
N THR A 253 -9.94 13.64 -2.97
CA THR A 253 -10.44 14.97 -2.61
C THR A 253 -10.21 15.96 -3.76
N GLY A 254 -9.01 15.98 -4.33
CA GLY A 254 -8.69 16.81 -5.50
C GLY A 254 -9.55 16.47 -6.71
N ILE A 255 -9.83 15.20 -6.97
CA ILE A 255 -10.76 14.79 -8.03
C ILE A 255 -12.17 15.33 -7.76
N CYS A 256 -12.68 15.21 -6.52
CA CYS A 256 -13.98 15.77 -6.17
C CYS A 256 -14.02 17.28 -6.41
N GLU A 257 -13.00 18.01 -5.97
CA GLU A 257 -12.91 19.46 -6.13
C GLU A 257 -12.82 19.86 -7.62
N TRP A 258 -11.96 19.21 -8.39
CA TRP A 258 -11.86 19.41 -9.84
C TRP A 258 -13.20 19.22 -10.55
N VAL A 259 -13.91 18.14 -10.26
CA VAL A 259 -15.19 17.85 -10.89
C VAL A 259 -16.23 18.90 -10.46
N GLU A 260 -16.20 19.34 -9.20
CA GLU A 260 -17.12 20.36 -8.65
C GLU A 260 -16.89 21.76 -9.23
N THR A 261 -15.64 22.20 -9.36
CA THR A 261 -15.28 23.60 -9.63
C THR A 261 -14.70 23.79 -11.03
N GLY A 262 -13.97 22.80 -11.55
CA GLY A 262 -13.13 22.92 -12.74
C GLY A 262 -11.77 23.56 -12.46
N GLU A 263 -11.34 23.66 -11.19
CA GLU A 263 -10.01 24.14 -10.80
C GLU A 263 -9.03 22.97 -10.73
N GLU A 264 -7.94 23.03 -11.51
CA GLU A 264 -7.02 21.90 -11.69
C GLU A 264 -6.53 21.33 -10.35
N PRO A 265 -6.61 20.00 -10.15
CA PRO A 265 -6.11 19.37 -8.95
C PRO A 265 -4.58 19.42 -8.95
N THR A 266 -3.99 19.66 -7.78
CA THR A 266 -2.54 19.68 -7.60
C THR A 266 -2.02 18.23 -7.58
N SER A 267 -1.86 17.63 -8.77
CA SER A 267 -1.27 16.30 -9.08
C SER A 267 -1.60 15.11 -8.15
N ALA A 268 -2.33 14.12 -8.66
CA ALA A 268 -2.85 12.96 -7.92
C ALA A 268 -2.22 11.61 -8.32
N THR A 269 -0.95 11.61 -8.74
CA THR A 269 -0.23 10.40 -9.15
C THR A 269 0.48 9.76 -7.96
N ILE A 270 0.38 8.43 -7.84
CA ILE A 270 1.30 7.59 -7.06
C ILE A 270 2.10 6.73 -7.99
N LEU A 271 3.26 6.33 -7.47
CA LEU A 271 3.95 5.13 -7.88
C LEU A 271 3.78 4.13 -6.71
N PRO A 272 3.05 3.01 -6.85
CA PRO A 272 3.19 1.92 -5.88
C PRO A 272 4.68 1.54 -5.87
N GLU A 273 5.29 1.43 -4.68
CA GLU A 273 6.71 1.08 -4.56
C GLU A 273 7.00 -0.15 -5.44
N SER A 274 7.94 0.02 -6.36
CA SER A 274 8.18 -0.89 -7.48
C SER A 274 8.66 -2.26 -7.01
N TYR A 275 8.11 -3.31 -7.62
CA TYR A 275 8.57 -4.71 -7.55
C TYR A 275 9.76 -4.93 -8.50
N ASP A 276 10.90 -5.44 -8.00
CA ASP A 276 11.93 -6.10 -8.81
C ASP A 276 11.90 -7.63 -8.56
N PRO A 277 11.42 -8.44 -9.52
CA PRO A 277 11.31 -9.90 -9.37
C PRO A 277 12.63 -10.67 -9.27
N ASP A 278 13.80 -10.06 -9.51
CA ASP A 278 15.02 -10.84 -9.79
C ASP A 278 15.95 -11.04 -8.57
N PRO A 279 15.91 -12.20 -7.89
CA PRO A 279 16.87 -12.54 -6.85
C PRO A 279 18.28 -12.83 -7.38
N SER A 280 18.49 -12.94 -8.69
CA SER A 280 19.81 -13.23 -9.29
C SER A 280 20.74 -12.02 -9.33
N ASN A 281 20.24 -10.80 -9.08
CA ASN A 281 21.08 -9.60 -8.92
C ASN A 281 21.91 -9.59 -7.61
N PHE A 282 21.78 -10.62 -6.76
CA PHE A 282 22.62 -10.80 -5.57
C PHE A 282 23.57 -12.01 -5.65
N ASP A 283 23.64 -12.71 -6.79
CA ASP A 283 24.68 -13.72 -7.02
C ASP A 283 25.86 -13.10 -7.79
N SER A 284 26.73 -12.41 -7.05
CA SER A 284 28.08 -12.15 -7.54
C SER A 284 28.86 -13.46 -7.47
N THR A 285 28.68 -14.32 -8.48
CA THR A 285 29.67 -15.37 -8.74
C THR A 285 31.01 -14.65 -8.95
N PRO A 286 32.05 -14.89 -8.14
CA PRO A 286 33.34 -14.28 -8.39
C PRO A 286 33.82 -14.78 -9.75
N ALA A 287 34.21 -13.84 -10.62
CA ALA A 287 34.82 -14.14 -11.89
C ALA A 287 35.96 -15.15 -11.66
N GLU A 288 35.82 -16.35 -12.21
CA GLU A 288 36.93 -17.30 -12.32
C GLU A 288 38.02 -16.63 -13.17
N GLY A 289 39.00 -16.07 -12.49
CA GLY A 289 40.29 -15.75 -13.07
C GLY A 289 41.11 -17.04 -13.17
N THR A 290 41.30 -17.52 -14.40
CA THR A 290 42.43 -18.35 -14.87
C THR A 290 42.25 -18.52 -16.38
N THR A 291 43.22 -18.40 -17.27
CA THR A 291 44.68 -18.51 -17.16
C THR A 291 45.32 -17.82 -18.36
N SER A 292 46.53 -17.35 -18.15
CA SER A 292 47.55 -17.05 -19.15
C SER A 292 47.70 -18.16 -20.20
N GLU A 293 47.83 -17.75 -21.46
CA GLU A 293 48.99 -18.02 -22.34
C GLU A 293 49.14 -16.87 -23.34
#